data_AF-A0A673VHH4-F1
#
_entry.id   AF-A0A673VHH4-F1
#
_cell.length_a   1.000
_cell.length_b   1.000
_cell.length_c   1.000
_cell.angle_alpha   90.00
_cell.angle_beta   90.00
_cell.angle_gamma   90.00
#
_symmetry.space_group_name_H-M   'P 1'
#
loop_
_entity.id
_entity.type
_entity.pdbx_description
1 polymer ?
#
loop_
_entity_poly.entity_id
_entity_poly.type
_entity_poly.pdbx_seq_one_letter_code
_entity_poly.pdbx_strand_id
1 'polypeptide(L)'
;MARTPELYDTPASRLDSYVAQWLQPSREWKEEVLEAVQTVQKFLREEHFEGEHGLDQEVRVLKVVKVGSFGNGTVLRSTAELVVFLSCFHSFQEEAKHHQAILSLIWKKLWGCQDLLALGLEDMEIVQGVPDALVFTIQTRKTAELVTVTIMPAYRALGSSVSTSQPQPEVYVSLIETHGYPGNFSPSFSELQRNFVKHQPTKLKSLLRLLKHWYQQRARDIQVTVEQWGYSDLTLRVNPYEPIKKVKEKIWQSRGYLGQYHLSFQDPDGKRQLLNSRCSFAYYGIFSNIHIHLMETISPEIQVFVRHSNGGSHTYTTDPKSFILGLKQQIEDKQGLPRKQQLLEFQGQVLQDWLSLWSYGIRNGDTLLLSKKRAGKFPFPPS
;
A
#
# COMPACT_ATOMS: atom_id res chain seq x y z
N MET A 1 -0.91 -22.18 21.74
CA MET A 1 0.11 -21.76 20.74
C MET A 1 0.52 -20.34 21.07
N ALA A 2 1.78 -20.10 21.42
CA ALA A 2 2.28 -18.75 21.67
C ALA A 2 2.17 -17.94 20.37
N ARG A 3 1.60 -16.73 20.43
CA ARG A 3 1.57 -15.83 19.27
C ARG A 3 3.00 -15.57 18.83
N THR A 4 3.28 -15.73 17.54
CA THR A 4 4.53 -15.28 16.92
C THR A 4 4.76 -13.82 17.33
N PRO A 5 5.91 -13.48 17.97
CA PRO A 5 6.23 -12.10 18.27
C PRO A 5 6.17 -11.27 16.99
N GLU A 6 5.75 -10.02 17.06
CA GLU A 6 5.76 -9.18 15.88
C GLU A 6 7.18 -8.70 15.58
N LEU A 7 7.53 -8.57 14.29
CA LEU A 7 8.85 -8.09 13.88
C LEU A 7 9.15 -6.70 14.49
N TYR A 8 8.16 -5.80 14.52
CA TYR A 8 8.32 -4.45 15.06
C TYR A 8 8.53 -4.40 16.58
N ASP A 9 8.04 -5.41 17.31
CA ASP A 9 8.23 -5.53 18.76
C ASP A 9 9.55 -6.24 19.11
N THR A 10 10.30 -6.70 18.10
CA THR A 10 11.56 -7.42 18.29
C THR A 10 12.72 -6.44 18.33
N PRO A 11 13.46 -6.31 19.46
CA PRO A 11 14.63 -5.46 19.53
C PRO A 11 15.69 -5.84 18.49
N ALA A 12 16.45 -4.86 18.00
CA ALA A 12 17.49 -5.08 17.00
C ALA A 12 18.48 -6.19 17.39
N SER A 13 18.83 -6.27 18.69
CA SER A 13 19.72 -7.30 19.24
C SER A 13 19.15 -8.74 19.18
N ARG A 14 17.84 -8.90 18.96
CA ARG A 14 17.15 -10.20 18.92
C ARG A 14 16.71 -10.61 17.52
N LEU A 15 17.00 -9.83 16.48
CA LEU A 15 16.58 -10.11 15.11
C LEU A 15 17.14 -11.43 14.58
N ASP A 16 18.35 -11.81 14.96
CA ASP A 16 18.92 -13.10 14.58
C ASP A 16 18.14 -14.28 15.16
N SER A 17 17.79 -14.21 16.45
CA SER A 17 16.95 -15.22 17.09
C SER A 17 15.55 -15.25 16.46
N TYR A 18 15.01 -14.09 16.09
CA TYR A 18 13.73 -13.99 15.41
C TYR A 18 13.75 -14.71 14.06
N VAL A 19 14.77 -14.47 13.23
CA VAL A 19 14.92 -15.15 11.94
C VAL A 19 15.02 -16.66 12.13
N ALA A 20 15.85 -17.12 13.07
CA ALA A 20 16.08 -18.55 13.31
C ALA A 20 14.83 -19.29 13.83
N GLN A 21 14.04 -18.64 14.68
CA GLN A 21 12.87 -19.25 15.32
C GLN A 21 11.59 -19.16 14.48
N TRP A 22 11.40 -18.07 13.73
CA TRP A 22 10.11 -17.75 13.13
C TRP A 22 10.13 -17.66 11.60
N LEU A 23 11.29 -17.41 10.98
CA LEU A 23 11.39 -17.23 9.52
C LEU A 23 12.11 -18.37 8.82
N GLN A 24 12.95 -19.11 9.53
CA GLN A 24 13.66 -20.25 8.98
C GLN A 24 12.72 -21.47 8.96
N PRO A 25 12.46 -22.07 7.78
CA PRO A 25 11.65 -23.29 7.71
C PRO A 25 12.33 -24.43 8.46
N SER A 26 11.54 -25.31 9.08
CA SER A 26 12.06 -26.56 9.60
C SER A 26 12.54 -27.46 8.46
N ARG A 27 13.45 -28.39 8.79
CA ARG A 27 14.02 -29.29 7.80
C ARG A 27 12.95 -30.26 7.29
N GLU A 28 12.15 -30.79 8.19
CA GLU A 28 11.08 -31.76 7.93
C GLU A 28 10.05 -31.16 6.97
N TRP A 29 9.60 -29.93 7.26
CA TRP A 29 8.68 -29.19 6.40
C TRP A 29 9.26 -28.98 5.00
N LYS A 30 10.53 -28.60 4.92
CA LYS A 30 11.19 -28.34 3.63
C LYS A 30 11.30 -29.60 2.79
N GLU A 31 11.62 -30.74 3.41
CA GLU A 31 11.70 -32.04 2.74
C GLU A 31 10.32 -32.44 2.20
N GLU A 32 9.26 -32.22 2.98
CA GLU A 32 7.91 -32.54 2.59
C GLU A 32 7.39 -31.70 1.41
N VAL A 33 7.57 -30.37 1.45
CA VAL A 33 7.22 -29.51 0.31
C VAL A 33 8.04 -29.86 -0.93
N LEU A 34 9.32 -30.20 -0.73
CA LEU A 34 10.18 -30.60 -1.85
C LEU A 34 9.70 -31.90 -2.50
N GLU A 35 9.19 -32.85 -1.74
CA GLU A 35 8.62 -34.10 -2.25
C GLU A 35 7.38 -33.82 -3.13
N ALA A 36 6.45 -32.99 -2.68
CA ALA A 36 5.26 -32.61 -3.46
C ALA A 36 5.66 -31.91 -4.77
N VAL A 37 6.60 -30.96 -4.71
CA VAL A 37 7.12 -30.27 -5.90
C VAL A 37 7.86 -31.23 -6.83
N GLN A 38 8.56 -32.24 -6.31
CA GLN A 38 9.22 -33.26 -7.13
C GLN A 38 8.22 -34.08 -7.96
N THR A 39 7.01 -34.35 -7.45
CA THR A 39 5.94 -34.99 -8.23
C THR A 39 5.58 -34.15 -9.45
N VAL A 40 5.42 -32.83 -9.29
CA VAL A 40 5.19 -31.90 -10.42
C VAL A 40 6.36 -31.92 -11.40
N GLN A 41 7.60 -31.86 -10.91
CA GLN A 41 8.79 -31.88 -11.77
C GLN A 41 8.92 -33.19 -12.55
N LYS A 42 8.54 -34.31 -11.94
CA LYS A 42 8.55 -35.64 -12.57
C LYS A 42 7.51 -35.69 -13.69
N PHE A 43 6.27 -35.32 -13.38
CA PHE A 43 5.18 -35.22 -14.34
C PHE A 43 5.60 -34.39 -15.57
N LEU A 44 6.09 -33.17 -15.37
CA LEU A 44 6.50 -32.30 -16.48
C LEU A 44 7.59 -32.90 -17.37
N ARG A 45 8.47 -33.75 -16.82
CA ARG A 45 9.57 -34.37 -17.61
C ARG A 45 9.14 -35.61 -18.37
N GLU A 46 8.16 -36.34 -17.85
CA GLU A 46 7.71 -37.63 -18.40
C GLU A 46 6.50 -37.46 -19.35
N GLU A 47 5.76 -36.36 -19.20
CA GLU A 47 4.57 -36.09 -20.00
C GLU A 47 4.93 -35.71 -21.45
N HIS A 48 4.14 -36.25 -22.39
CA HIS A 48 4.25 -35.92 -23.81
C HIS A 48 3.20 -34.87 -24.16
N PHE A 49 3.66 -33.71 -24.64
CA PHE A 49 2.79 -32.59 -25.01
C PHE A 49 2.64 -32.56 -26.53
N GLU A 50 1.47 -32.96 -27.04
CA GLU A 50 1.16 -32.84 -28.47
C GLU A 50 0.96 -31.37 -28.82
N GLY A 51 1.72 -30.87 -29.78
CA GLY A 51 1.65 -29.47 -30.20
C GLY A 51 0.37 -29.17 -30.97
N GLU A 52 -0.34 -28.12 -30.56
CA GLU A 52 -1.44 -27.52 -31.33
C GLU A 52 -1.01 -26.14 -31.88
N HIS A 53 -1.68 -25.61 -32.90
CA HIS A 53 -1.49 -24.23 -33.40
C HIS A 53 -0.08 -23.89 -33.98
N GLY A 54 0.51 -24.79 -34.76
CA GLY A 54 1.77 -24.53 -35.47
C GLY A 54 3.03 -24.69 -34.62
N LEU A 55 2.89 -25.28 -33.43
CA LEU A 55 4.00 -25.81 -32.63
C LEU A 55 4.52 -27.12 -33.24
N ASP A 56 5.73 -27.53 -32.83
CA ASP A 56 6.28 -28.85 -33.16
C ASP A 56 5.29 -29.96 -32.82
N GLN A 57 5.27 -31.02 -33.64
CA GLN A 57 4.36 -32.15 -33.46
C GLN A 57 4.49 -32.82 -32.07
N GLU A 58 5.67 -32.73 -31.46
CA GLU A 58 5.94 -33.19 -30.10
C GLU A 58 6.71 -32.12 -29.33
N VAL A 59 6.07 -31.53 -28.32
CA VAL A 59 6.69 -30.57 -27.40
C VAL A 59 7.27 -31.33 -26.21
N ARG A 60 8.59 -31.19 -26.00
CA ARG A 60 9.31 -31.85 -24.90
C ARG A 60 9.84 -30.86 -23.89
N VAL A 61 9.82 -31.24 -22.62
CA VAL A 61 10.45 -30.48 -21.55
C VAL A 61 11.95 -30.78 -21.53
N LEU A 62 12.75 -29.78 -21.93
CA LEU A 62 14.20 -29.86 -21.95
C LEU A 62 14.81 -29.79 -20.55
N LYS A 63 14.21 -28.97 -19.68
CA LYS A 63 14.72 -28.73 -18.32
C LYS A 63 13.65 -28.09 -17.44
N VAL A 64 13.59 -28.51 -16.17
CA VAL A 64 12.77 -27.85 -15.15
C VAL A 64 13.67 -27.30 -14.06
N VAL A 65 13.53 -26.00 -13.78
CA VAL A 65 14.34 -25.27 -12.81
C VAL A 65 13.47 -24.72 -11.69
N LYS A 66 13.81 -25.05 -10.44
CA LYS A 66 13.23 -24.41 -9.26
C LYS A 66 13.84 -23.02 -9.09
N VAL A 67 13.00 -22.00 -9.07
CA VAL A 67 13.38 -20.60 -8.98
C VAL A 67 12.73 -19.96 -7.75
N GLY A 68 12.76 -18.63 -7.68
CA GLY A 68 12.19 -17.90 -6.56
C GLY A 68 12.76 -18.30 -5.21
N SER A 69 11.92 -18.19 -4.19
CA SER A 69 12.29 -18.35 -2.78
C SER A 69 12.82 -19.75 -2.43
N PHE A 70 12.23 -20.80 -3.01
CA PHE A 70 12.71 -22.18 -2.83
C PHE A 70 14.02 -22.42 -3.57
N GLY A 71 14.13 -21.93 -4.82
CA GLY A 71 15.31 -22.13 -5.65
C GLY A 71 16.57 -21.46 -5.12
N ASN A 72 16.44 -20.27 -4.52
CA ASN A 72 17.57 -19.49 -4.01
C ASN A 72 17.84 -19.68 -2.50
N GLY A 73 16.98 -20.43 -1.80
CA GLY A 73 17.16 -20.73 -0.38
C GLY A 73 16.78 -19.57 0.55
N THR A 74 15.75 -18.79 0.20
CA THR A 74 15.16 -17.69 1.00
C THR A 74 13.66 -17.88 1.25
N VAL A 75 13.21 -19.14 1.29
CA VAL A 75 11.80 -19.50 1.54
C VAL A 75 11.29 -19.02 2.90
N LEU A 76 10.05 -18.54 2.89
CA LEU A 76 9.26 -18.09 4.06
C LEU A 76 7.85 -18.71 4.11
N ARG A 77 7.31 -19.11 2.95
CA ARG A 77 5.96 -19.66 2.77
C ARG A 77 6.01 -20.82 1.77
N SER A 78 4.92 -21.54 1.68
CA SER A 78 4.68 -22.73 0.87
C SER A 78 4.39 -22.37 -0.59
N THR A 79 5.29 -21.62 -1.23
CA THR A 79 5.16 -21.19 -2.64
C THR A 79 6.34 -21.67 -3.47
N ALA A 80 6.13 -22.49 -4.49
CA ALA A 80 7.19 -23.01 -5.36
C ALA A 80 7.06 -22.47 -6.79
N GLU A 81 8.12 -21.87 -7.31
CA GLU A 81 8.17 -21.37 -8.67
C GLU A 81 9.04 -22.30 -9.54
N LEU A 82 8.51 -22.72 -10.68
CA LEU A 82 9.13 -23.61 -11.63
C LEU A 82 9.22 -22.93 -13.00
N VAL A 83 10.43 -22.86 -13.55
CA VAL A 83 10.64 -22.51 -14.96
C VAL A 83 10.82 -23.78 -15.77
N VAL A 84 10.05 -23.89 -16.85
CA VAL A 84 10.00 -25.06 -17.72
C VAL A 84 10.52 -24.68 -19.10
N PHE A 85 11.71 -25.16 -19.42
CA PHE A 85 12.34 -24.95 -20.72
C PHE A 85 11.81 -25.98 -21.72
N LEU A 86 11.27 -25.52 -22.84
CA LEU A 86 10.58 -26.36 -23.82
C LEU A 86 11.34 -26.43 -25.14
N SER A 87 11.20 -27.56 -25.85
CA SER A 87 11.87 -27.78 -27.13
C SER A 87 11.31 -26.94 -28.26
N CYS A 88 10.04 -26.56 -28.18
CA CYS A 88 9.32 -25.83 -29.23
C CYS A 88 9.61 -24.33 -29.27
N PHE A 89 10.44 -23.82 -28.35
CA PHE A 89 10.88 -22.43 -28.36
C PHE A 89 12.32 -22.38 -28.84
N HIS A 90 12.53 -21.81 -30.02
CA HIS A 90 13.85 -21.61 -30.63
C HIS A 90 14.30 -20.15 -30.57
N SER A 91 13.40 -19.24 -30.20
CA SER A 91 13.67 -17.81 -30.05
C SER A 91 12.72 -17.17 -29.03
N PHE A 92 13.05 -15.96 -28.58
CA PHE A 92 12.16 -15.17 -27.74
C PHE A 92 10.85 -14.78 -28.47
N GLN A 93 10.91 -14.61 -29.80
CA GLN A 93 9.74 -14.33 -30.63
C GLN A 93 8.77 -15.51 -30.64
N GLU A 94 9.28 -16.74 -30.73
CA GLU A 94 8.46 -17.95 -30.66
C GLU A 94 7.86 -18.14 -29.28
N GLU A 95 8.63 -17.92 -28.21
CA GLU A 95 8.11 -17.90 -26.84
C GLU A 95 6.95 -16.91 -26.73
N ALA A 96 7.13 -15.65 -27.17
CA ALA A 96 6.08 -14.64 -27.10
C ALA A 96 4.81 -15.02 -27.89
N LYS A 97 4.98 -15.62 -29.08
CA LYS A 97 3.87 -16.01 -29.95
C LYS A 97 3.06 -17.17 -29.39
N HIS A 98 3.73 -18.15 -28.77
CA HIS A 98 3.12 -19.42 -28.39
C HIS A 98 2.95 -19.60 -26.87
N HIS A 99 3.36 -18.63 -26.04
CA HIS A 99 3.33 -18.69 -24.57
C HIS A 99 1.96 -19.15 -24.02
N GLN A 100 0.89 -18.52 -24.47
CA GLN A 100 -0.48 -18.83 -24.01
C GLN A 100 -0.95 -20.22 -24.41
N ALA A 101 -0.64 -20.64 -25.63
CA ALA A 101 -1.00 -21.97 -26.13
C ALA A 101 -0.31 -23.05 -25.29
N ILE A 102 0.97 -22.83 -24.95
CA ILE A 102 1.74 -23.73 -24.09
C ILE A 102 1.20 -23.77 -22.66
N LEU A 103 0.87 -22.62 -22.07
CA LEU A 103 0.25 -22.59 -20.73
C LEU A 103 -1.06 -23.38 -20.72
N SER A 104 -1.90 -23.19 -21.74
CA SER A 104 -3.17 -23.93 -21.90
C SER A 104 -2.95 -25.44 -22.06
N LEU A 105 -1.91 -25.82 -22.80
CA LEU A 105 -1.54 -27.22 -23.01
C LEU A 105 -1.06 -27.88 -21.71
N ILE A 106 -0.19 -27.21 -20.94
CA ILE A 106 0.27 -27.69 -19.64
C ILE A 106 -0.91 -27.79 -18.66
N TRP A 107 -1.79 -26.79 -18.63
CA TRP A 107 -3.01 -26.79 -17.80
C TRP A 107 -3.87 -28.03 -18.07
N LYS A 108 -4.17 -28.31 -19.35
CA LYS A 108 -5.00 -29.46 -19.76
C LYS A 108 -4.39 -30.79 -19.33
N LYS A 109 -3.07 -30.91 -19.41
CA LYS A 109 -2.34 -32.13 -19.02
C LYS A 109 -2.26 -32.31 -17.51
N LEU A 110 -2.03 -31.25 -16.74
CA LEU A 110 -2.01 -31.31 -15.28
C LEU A 110 -3.36 -31.78 -14.71
N TRP A 111 -4.47 -31.32 -15.28
CA TRP A 111 -5.82 -31.72 -14.86
C TRP A 111 -6.06 -33.24 -14.98
N GLY A 112 -5.42 -33.90 -15.94
CA GLY A 112 -5.51 -35.35 -16.14
C GLY A 112 -4.55 -36.19 -15.28
N CYS A 113 -3.65 -35.56 -14.52
CA CYS A 113 -2.58 -36.26 -13.82
C CYS A 113 -3.06 -36.86 -12.49
N GLN A 114 -3.18 -38.19 -12.42
CA GLN A 114 -3.61 -38.90 -11.21
C GLN A 114 -2.70 -38.66 -10.00
N ASP A 115 -1.38 -38.60 -10.22
CA ASP A 115 -0.42 -38.35 -9.13
C ASP A 115 -0.61 -36.97 -8.49
N LEU A 116 -0.99 -35.96 -9.27
CA LEU A 116 -1.26 -34.61 -8.77
C LEU A 116 -2.66 -34.49 -8.18
N LEU A 117 -3.67 -35.19 -8.74
CA LEU A 117 -4.98 -35.31 -8.13
C LEU A 117 -4.90 -35.98 -6.75
N ALA A 118 -4.02 -36.98 -6.58
CA ALA A 118 -3.73 -37.60 -5.29
C ALA A 118 -3.03 -36.65 -4.30
N LEU A 119 -2.40 -35.58 -4.78
CA LEU A 119 -1.90 -34.47 -3.96
C LEU A 119 -2.96 -33.37 -3.76
N GLY A 120 -4.22 -33.57 -4.13
CA GLY A 120 -5.26 -32.54 -3.92
C GLY A 120 -5.07 -31.31 -4.81
N LEU A 121 -4.73 -31.52 -6.09
CA LEU A 121 -4.62 -30.45 -7.09
C LEU A 121 -5.90 -29.61 -7.17
N GLU A 122 -5.80 -28.32 -6.86
CA GLU A 122 -6.92 -27.36 -6.89
C GLU A 122 -6.46 -25.96 -7.33
N ASP A 123 -7.41 -25.00 -7.40
CA ASP A 123 -7.19 -23.58 -7.72
C ASP A 123 -6.34 -23.30 -8.98
N MET A 124 -6.52 -24.09 -10.03
CA MET A 124 -5.70 -23.99 -11.24
C MET A 124 -6.17 -22.85 -12.15
N GLU A 125 -5.33 -21.83 -12.32
CA GLU A 125 -5.62 -20.66 -13.15
C GLU A 125 -4.38 -20.16 -13.92
N ILE A 126 -4.60 -19.51 -15.07
CA ILE A 126 -3.57 -18.75 -15.77
C ILE A 126 -3.65 -17.31 -15.30
N VAL A 127 -2.62 -16.86 -14.60
CA VAL A 127 -2.52 -15.51 -14.05
C VAL A 127 -1.82 -14.61 -15.06
N GLN A 128 -2.50 -13.52 -15.45
CA GLN A 128 -1.94 -12.51 -16.34
C GLN A 128 -0.87 -11.68 -15.60
N GLY A 129 0.30 -11.53 -16.22
CA GLY A 129 1.47 -10.93 -15.59
C GLY A 129 2.62 -10.69 -16.56
N VAL A 130 3.84 -10.61 -16.01
CA VAL A 130 5.06 -10.36 -16.79
C VAL A 130 6.10 -11.43 -16.42
N PRO A 131 6.13 -12.58 -17.13
CA PRO A 131 5.11 -13.06 -18.07
C PRO A 131 3.92 -13.72 -17.36
N ASP A 132 2.90 -14.08 -18.14
CA ASP A 132 1.80 -14.91 -17.68
C ASP A 132 2.31 -16.27 -17.17
N ALA A 133 1.65 -16.80 -16.14
CA ALA A 133 2.06 -18.03 -15.49
C ALA A 133 0.86 -18.89 -15.12
N LEU A 134 1.08 -20.21 -15.10
CA LEU A 134 0.10 -21.16 -14.61
C LEU A 134 0.28 -21.34 -13.10
N VAL A 135 -0.75 -21.06 -12.33
CA VAL A 135 -0.75 -21.15 -10.87
C VAL A 135 -1.77 -22.21 -10.44
N PHE A 136 -1.41 -23.01 -9.45
CA PHE A 136 -2.30 -23.99 -8.82
C PHE A 136 -1.81 -24.31 -7.41
N THR A 137 -2.62 -25.04 -6.65
CA THR A 137 -2.27 -25.53 -5.31
C THR A 137 -2.24 -27.05 -5.28
N ILE A 138 -1.31 -27.59 -4.51
CA ILE A 138 -1.22 -29.01 -4.16
C ILE A 138 -0.95 -29.13 -2.66
N GLN A 139 -1.30 -30.27 -2.07
CA GLN A 139 -1.08 -30.56 -0.67
C GLN A 139 0.16 -31.43 -0.48
N THR A 140 0.82 -31.22 0.65
CA THR A 140 1.85 -32.15 1.11
C THR A 140 1.24 -33.46 1.63
N ARG A 141 1.99 -34.56 1.55
CA ARG A 141 1.45 -35.90 1.86
C ARG A 141 1.20 -36.16 3.35
N LYS A 142 1.98 -35.56 4.25
CA LYS A 142 1.94 -35.88 5.70
C LYS A 142 1.11 -34.86 6.47
N THR A 143 1.30 -33.58 6.18
CA THR A 143 0.65 -32.47 6.90
C THR A 143 -0.57 -31.90 6.18
N ALA A 144 -0.82 -32.32 4.94
CA ALA A 144 -1.87 -31.75 4.08
C ALA A 144 -1.76 -30.21 3.94
N GLU A 145 -0.54 -29.70 4.00
CA GLU A 145 -0.27 -28.28 3.88
C GLU A 145 -0.35 -27.85 2.42
N LEU A 146 -1.06 -26.75 2.16
CA LEU A 146 -1.21 -26.19 0.83
C LEU A 146 0.09 -25.54 0.35
N VAL A 147 0.55 -25.99 -0.82
CA VAL A 147 1.70 -25.47 -1.56
C VAL A 147 1.19 -24.86 -2.86
N THR A 148 1.35 -23.55 -3.01
CA THR A 148 1.07 -22.86 -4.27
C THR A 148 2.24 -23.08 -5.22
N VAL A 149 1.98 -23.62 -6.41
CA VAL A 149 2.98 -23.85 -7.45
C VAL A 149 2.72 -22.92 -8.61
N THR A 150 3.77 -22.28 -9.12
CA THR A 150 3.73 -21.40 -10.30
C THR A 150 4.63 -21.98 -11.38
N ILE A 151 4.10 -22.20 -12.59
CA ILE A 151 4.82 -22.68 -13.76
C ILE A 151 4.95 -21.57 -14.79
N MET A 152 6.19 -21.32 -15.22
CA MET A 152 6.54 -20.38 -16.28
C MET A 152 7.28 -21.12 -17.41
N PRO A 153 6.65 -21.30 -18.58
CA PRO A 153 7.33 -21.72 -19.80
C PRO A 153 8.41 -20.72 -20.20
N ALA A 154 9.52 -21.20 -20.80
CA ALA A 154 10.62 -20.32 -21.20
C ALA A 154 11.45 -20.89 -22.37
N TYR A 155 11.97 -20.00 -23.21
CA TYR A 155 13.01 -20.31 -24.18
C TYR A 155 14.35 -20.56 -23.47
N ARG A 156 15.07 -21.62 -23.87
CA ARG A 156 16.37 -21.98 -23.29
C ARG A 156 17.54 -21.18 -23.88
N ALA A 157 17.52 -19.86 -23.70
CA ALA A 157 18.49 -18.93 -24.28
C ALA A 157 19.96 -19.17 -23.85
N LEU A 158 20.18 -19.76 -22.67
CA LEU A 158 21.53 -19.96 -22.10
C LEU A 158 22.16 -21.34 -22.42
N GLY A 159 21.44 -22.23 -23.11
CA GLY A 159 21.97 -23.55 -23.50
C GLY A 159 22.30 -24.49 -22.33
N SER A 160 23.35 -25.30 -22.48
CA SER A 160 23.76 -26.34 -21.52
C SER A 160 24.74 -25.84 -20.44
N SER A 161 25.43 -24.72 -20.66
CA SER A 161 26.46 -24.19 -19.75
C SER A 161 25.96 -22.95 -19.02
N VAL A 162 25.33 -23.16 -17.86
CA VAL A 162 25.17 -22.09 -16.85
C VAL A 162 26.19 -22.35 -15.75
N SER A 163 27.48 -22.27 -16.10
CA SER A 163 28.51 -22.00 -15.09
C SER A 163 28.38 -20.54 -14.66
N THR A 164 29.03 -20.12 -13.57
CA THR A 164 29.11 -18.72 -13.13
C THR A 164 29.73 -17.75 -14.15
N SER A 165 30.03 -18.22 -15.36
CA SER A 165 30.44 -17.46 -16.53
C SER A 165 29.34 -16.54 -17.06
N GLN A 166 29.77 -15.37 -17.53
CA GLN A 166 28.91 -14.41 -18.22
C GLN A 166 28.30 -15.02 -19.49
N PRO A 167 26.99 -14.83 -19.75
CA PRO A 167 26.38 -15.23 -21.02
C PRO A 167 27.01 -14.52 -22.21
N GLN A 168 26.98 -15.16 -23.37
CA GLN A 168 27.41 -14.55 -24.62
C GLN A 168 26.56 -13.29 -24.92
N PRO A 169 27.17 -12.13 -25.23
CA PRO A 169 26.44 -10.87 -25.46
C PRO A 169 25.32 -10.97 -26.51
N GLU A 170 25.47 -11.84 -27.51
CA GLU A 170 24.52 -12.09 -28.59
C GLU A 170 23.14 -12.54 -28.06
N VAL A 171 23.11 -13.22 -26.91
CA VAL A 171 21.87 -13.60 -26.23
C VAL A 171 21.10 -12.36 -25.76
N TYR A 172 21.80 -11.32 -25.30
CA TYR A 172 21.18 -10.07 -24.89
C TYR A 172 20.81 -9.19 -26.09
N VAL A 173 21.62 -9.20 -27.15
CA VAL A 173 21.28 -8.51 -28.41
C VAL A 173 19.98 -9.07 -28.99
N SER A 174 19.87 -10.39 -29.13
CA SER A 174 18.62 -11.04 -29.61
C SER A 174 17.42 -10.76 -28.70
N LEU A 175 17.62 -10.69 -27.38
CA LEU A 175 16.57 -10.28 -26.44
C LEU A 175 16.08 -8.85 -26.71
N ILE A 176 17.00 -7.90 -26.90
CA ILE A 176 16.68 -6.49 -27.16
C ILE A 176 15.94 -6.33 -28.50
N GLU A 177 16.42 -7.02 -29.53
CA GLU A 177 15.83 -7.02 -30.88
C GLU A 177 14.45 -7.69 -30.94
N THR A 178 14.06 -8.45 -29.92
CA THR A 178 12.72 -9.04 -29.84
C THR A 178 11.63 -7.99 -29.60
N HIS A 179 12.00 -6.81 -29.06
CA HIS A 179 11.06 -5.72 -28.76
C HIS A 179 9.87 -6.14 -27.87
N GLY A 180 10.05 -7.17 -27.03
CA GLY A 180 9.02 -7.60 -26.08
C GLY A 180 8.90 -6.69 -24.86
N TYR A 181 7.83 -6.85 -24.09
CA TYR A 181 7.61 -6.08 -22.87
C TYR A 181 8.74 -6.34 -21.85
N PRO A 182 9.31 -5.31 -21.20
CA PRO A 182 10.40 -5.49 -20.24
C PRO A 182 10.05 -6.50 -19.14
N GLY A 183 10.86 -7.55 -19.02
CA GLY A 183 10.71 -8.59 -18.00
C GLY A 183 9.95 -9.85 -18.45
N ASN A 184 9.25 -9.84 -19.60
CA ASN A 184 8.51 -11.00 -20.08
C ASN A 184 9.40 -12.24 -20.24
N PHE A 185 10.60 -12.07 -20.79
CA PHE A 185 11.54 -13.18 -21.01
C PHE A 185 12.51 -13.40 -19.85
N SER A 186 12.22 -12.84 -18.67
CA SER A 186 13.03 -13.06 -17.48
C SER A 186 13.17 -14.55 -17.07
N PRO A 187 12.16 -15.43 -17.28
CA PRO A 187 12.31 -16.86 -17.02
C PRO A 187 13.46 -17.53 -17.78
N SER A 188 13.77 -17.05 -18.99
CA SER A 188 14.87 -17.56 -19.83
C SER A 188 16.25 -17.35 -19.18
N PHE A 189 16.35 -16.42 -18.23
CA PHE A 189 17.55 -16.12 -17.43
C PHE A 189 17.42 -16.54 -15.95
N SER A 190 16.40 -17.32 -15.62
CA SER A 190 16.06 -17.64 -14.23
C SER A 190 17.16 -18.37 -13.46
N GLU A 191 18.01 -19.13 -14.15
CA GLU A 191 19.17 -19.77 -13.52
C GLU A 191 20.20 -18.74 -13.02
N LEU A 192 20.43 -17.66 -13.78
CA LEU A 192 21.32 -16.57 -13.38
C LEU A 192 20.72 -15.83 -12.18
N GLN A 193 19.44 -15.47 -12.24
CA GLN A 193 18.72 -14.83 -11.14
C GLN A 193 18.77 -15.66 -9.86
N ARG A 194 18.52 -16.97 -9.97
CA ARG A 194 18.64 -17.92 -8.86
C ARG A 194 20.06 -17.95 -8.32
N ASN A 195 21.05 -18.13 -9.19
CA ASN A 195 22.45 -18.30 -8.80
C ASN A 195 23.02 -17.04 -8.13
N PHE A 196 22.57 -15.85 -8.56
CA PHE A 196 22.96 -14.56 -7.97
C PHE A 196 22.64 -14.49 -6.46
N VAL A 197 21.50 -15.04 -6.05
CA VAL A 197 21.08 -15.08 -4.63
C VAL A 197 21.51 -16.37 -3.93
N LYS A 198 21.48 -17.51 -4.64
CA LYS A 198 21.74 -18.84 -4.07
C LYS A 198 23.16 -18.99 -3.52
N HIS A 199 24.15 -18.37 -4.13
CA HIS A 199 25.56 -18.51 -3.71
C HIS A 199 26.00 -17.45 -2.69
N GLN A 200 25.06 -16.70 -2.13
CA GLN A 200 25.35 -15.71 -1.10
C GLN A 200 25.57 -16.33 0.30
N PRO A 201 26.31 -15.66 1.20
CA PRO A 201 26.54 -16.11 2.57
C PRO A 201 25.24 -16.37 3.34
N THR A 202 25.26 -17.35 4.25
CA THR A 202 24.08 -17.73 5.05
C THR A 202 23.48 -16.55 5.81
N LYS A 203 24.32 -15.67 6.37
CA LYS A 203 23.88 -14.47 7.09
C LYS A 203 23.13 -13.48 6.18
N LEU A 204 23.60 -13.31 4.95
CA LEU A 204 22.90 -12.48 3.95
C LEU A 204 21.54 -13.11 3.57
N LYS A 205 21.46 -14.43 3.46
CA LYS A 205 20.16 -15.12 3.26
C LYS A 205 19.21 -14.95 4.45
N SER A 206 19.72 -14.89 5.68
CA SER A 206 18.93 -14.56 6.87
C SER A 206 18.38 -13.13 6.78
N LEU A 207 19.20 -12.15 6.37
CA LEU A 207 18.73 -10.78 6.14
C LEU A 207 17.68 -10.72 5.02
N LEU A 208 17.89 -11.42 3.90
CA LEU A 208 16.91 -11.48 2.82
C LEU A 208 15.57 -12.06 3.27
N ARG A 209 15.57 -13.08 4.15
CA ARG A 209 14.34 -13.58 4.77
C ARG A 209 13.66 -12.52 5.62
N LEU A 210 14.41 -11.79 6.44
CA LEU A 210 13.89 -10.72 7.27
C LEU A 210 13.22 -9.62 6.43
N LEU A 211 13.89 -9.17 5.37
CA LEU A 211 13.37 -8.15 4.46
C LEU A 211 12.12 -8.62 3.71
N LYS A 212 12.12 -9.87 3.22
CA LYS A 212 10.94 -10.44 2.56
C LYS A 212 9.77 -10.57 3.51
N HIS A 213 10.02 -10.98 4.76
CA HIS A 213 8.99 -11.04 5.79
C HIS A 213 8.43 -9.64 6.08
N TRP A 214 9.30 -8.64 6.26
CA TRP A 214 8.92 -7.24 6.43
C TRP A 214 8.07 -6.73 5.25
N TYR A 215 8.50 -6.99 4.01
CA TYR A 215 7.78 -6.57 2.81
C TYR A 215 6.41 -7.24 2.65
N GLN A 216 6.30 -8.53 3.02
CA GLN A 216 5.05 -9.29 2.96
C GLN A 216 4.07 -8.92 4.08
N GLN A 217 4.56 -8.43 5.21
CA GLN A 217 3.69 -7.77 6.17
C GLN A 217 3.25 -6.46 5.53
N ARG A 218 2.10 -6.48 4.81
CA ARG A 218 1.44 -5.27 4.30
C ARG A 218 1.55 -4.18 5.37
N ALA A 219 1.93 -2.97 4.95
CA ALA A 219 1.94 -1.75 5.75
C ALA A 219 0.88 -1.82 6.87
N ARG A 220 1.31 -2.19 8.09
CA ARG A 220 0.39 -2.37 9.20
C ARG A 220 -0.04 -1.00 9.68
N ASP A 221 -1.30 -0.88 10.07
CA ASP A 221 -1.72 0.30 10.80
C ASP A 221 -0.92 0.37 12.11
N ILE A 222 -0.21 1.48 12.31
CA ILE A 222 0.49 1.79 13.55
C ILE A 222 -0.46 2.48 14.53
N GLN A 223 -0.19 2.31 15.81
CA GLN A 223 -0.90 3.05 16.86
C GLN A 223 -0.24 4.42 17.06
N VAL A 224 -1.01 5.48 16.84
CA VAL A 224 -0.58 6.86 17.03
C VAL A 224 -1.31 7.43 18.23
N THR A 225 -0.56 7.73 19.29
CA THR A 225 -1.10 8.39 20.50
C THR A 225 -0.93 9.90 20.33
N VAL A 226 -2.05 10.62 20.33
CA VAL A 226 -2.09 12.07 20.19
C VAL A 226 -2.25 12.69 21.56
N GLU A 227 -1.17 13.31 22.02
CA GLU A 227 -1.08 13.99 23.30
C GLU A 227 -1.41 15.46 23.15
N GLN A 228 -2.17 15.99 24.11
CA GLN A 228 -2.52 17.41 24.17
C GLN A 228 -2.69 17.84 25.62
N TRP A 229 -2.20 19.05 25.93
CA TRP A 229 -2.34 19.61 27.27
C TRP A 229 -3.81 19.78 27.66
N GLY A 230 -4.20 19.21 28.81
CA GLY A 230 -5.55 19.33 29.37
C GLY A 230 -6.61 18.39 28.78
N TYR A 231 -6.23 17.46 27.90
CA TYR A 231 -7.10 16.46 27.30
C TYR A 231 -6.56 15.04 27.52
N SER A 232 -7.44 14.04 27.54
CA SER A 232 -7.03 12.63 27.56
C SER A 232 -6.40 12.24 26.22
N ASP A 233 -5.37 11.38 26.27
CA ASP A 233 -4.68 10.91 25.07
C ASP A 233 -5.64 10.25 24.09
N LEU A 234 -5.55 10.62 22.81
CA LEU A 234 -6.33 10.01 21.75
C LEU A 234 -5.47 9.00 21.00
N THR A 235 -5.87 7.74 21.02
CA THR A 235 -5.21 6.68 20.28
C THR A 235 -5.90 6.43 18.94
N LEU A 236 -5.14 6.49 17.85
CA LEU A 236 -5.63 6.23 16.48
C LEU A 236 -4.87 5.07 15.84
N ARG A 237 -5.56 4.28 15.01
CA ARG A 237 -4.91 3.34 14.08
C ARG A 237 -4.75 4.00 12.71
N VAL A 238 -3.51 4.04 12.23
CA VAL A 238 -3.13 4.78 11.03
C VAL A 238 -2.19 3.95 10.18
N ASN A 239 -2.50 3.82 8.88
CA ASN A 239 -1.55 3.26 7.93
C ASN A 239 -0.36 4.23 7.76
N PRO A 240 0.90 3.81 8.00
CA PRO A 240 2.04 4.72 8.01
C PRO A 240 2.35 5.32 6.64
N TYR A 241 1.79 4.79 5.55
CA TYR A 241 1.94 5.33 4.19
C TYR A 241 0.84 6.33 3.83
N GLU A 242 -0.20 6.48 4.65
CA GLU A 242 -1.20 7.53 4.46
C GLU A 242 -0.62 8.92 4.76
N PRO A 243 -1.02 9.95 4.01
CA PRO A 243 -0.63 11.32 4.31
C PRO A 243 -1.10 11.74 5.71
N ILE A 244 -0.28 12.52 6.42
CA ILE A 244 -0.60 13.10 7.73
C ILE A 244 -1.90 13.92 7.68
N LYS A 245 -2.28 14.47 6.53
CA LYS A 245 -3.61 15.10 6.33
C LYS A 245 -4.76 14.18 6.74
N LYS A 246 -4.74 12.89 6.39
CA LYS A 246 -5.78 11.93 6.80
C LYS A 246 -5.79 11.69 8.31
N VAL A 247 -4.61 11.73 8.95
CA VAL A 247 -4.49 11.63 10.42
C VAL A 247 -5.14 12.84 11.08
N LYS A 248 -4.88 14.04 10.55
CA LYS A 248 -5.56 15.27 10.98
C LYS A 248 -7.08 15.15 10.81
N GLU A 249 -7.56 14.63 9.69
CA GLU A 249 -8.99 14.38 9.48
C GLU A 249 -9.58 13.39 10.52
N LYS A 250 -8.86 12.32 10.88
CA LYS A 250 -9.27 11.38 11.94
C LYS A 250 -9.32 12.05 13.33
N ILE A 251 -8.34 12.88 13.67
CA ILE A 251 -8.32 13.67 14.92
C ILE A 251 -9.51 14.64 14.92
N TRP A 252 -9.75 15.31 13.80
CA TRP A 252 -10.87 16.22 13.60
C TRP A 252 -12.21 15.52 13.84
N GLN A 253 -12.44 14.35 13.23
CA GLN A 253 -13.65 13.57 13.43
C GLN A 253 -13.84 13.13 14.89
N SER A 254 -12.74 12.83 15.58
CA SER A 254 -12.79 12.32 16.97
C SER A 254 -13.02 13.43 18.01
N ARG A 255 -12.51 14.64 17.77
CA ARG A 255 -12.48 15.73 18.76
C ARG A 255 -13.22 17.00 18.34
N GLY A 256 -13.66 17.13 17.08
CA GLY A 256 -14.49 18.24 16.61
C GLY A 256 -13.77 19.59 16.42
N TYR A 257 -12.43 19.61 16.31
CA TYR A 257 -11.65 20.86 16.24
C TYR A 257 -11.94 21.74 15.00
N LEU A 258 -12.22 23.03 15.18
CA LEU A 258 -12.40 23.98 14.07
C LEU A 258 -11.15 24.86 13.77
N GLY A 259 -10.03 24.61 14.47
CA GLY A 259 -8.79 25.41 14.39
C GLY A 259 -7.68 24.85 13.48
N GLN A 260 -6.66 25.68 13.17
CA GLN A 260 -5.39 25.18 12.64
C GLN A 260 -4.56 24.59 13.79
N TYR A 261 -4.03 23.39 13.58
CA TYR A 261 -3.14 22.73 14.54
C TYR A 261 -1.98 22.06 13.82
N HIS A 262 -0.88 22.02 14.56
CA HIS A 262 0.39 21.45 14.17
C HIS A 262 0.57 20.14 14.93
N LEU A 263 0.95 19.08 14.21
CA LEU A 263 1.33 17.83 14.82
C LEU A 263 2.84 17.76 14.82
N SER A 264 3.43 17.32 15.92
CA SER A 264 4.87 17.13 16.02
C SER A 264 5.18 15.84 16.76
N PHE A 265 6.35 15.27 16.50
CA PHE A 265 6.87 14.13 17.25
C PHE A 265 8.29 14.44 17.71
N GLN A 266 8.77 13.68 18.69
CA GLN A 266 10.15 13.75 19.14
C GLN A 266 10.94 12.62 18.49
N ASP A 267 12.07 12.96 17.87
CA ASP A 267 12.98 11.96 17.30
C ASP A 267 13.84 11.30 18.40
N PRO A 268 14.58 10.22 18.08
CA PRO A 268 15.43 9.53 19.06
C PRO A 268 16.53 10.40 19.66
N ASP A 269 16.95 11.47 18.96
CA ASP A 269 17.94 12.44 19.43
C ASP A 269 17.31 13.51 20.34
N GLY A 270 16.01 13.40 20.62
CA GLY A 270 15.26 14.28 21.50
C GLY A 270 14.78 15.57 20.84
N LYS A 271 15.02 15.76 19.53
CA LYS A 271 14.62 16.95 18.80
C LYS A 271 13.17 16.84 18.34
N ARG A 272 12.41 17.93 18.50
CA ARG A 272 11.01 18.00 18.06
C ARG A 272 10.94 18.31 16.57
N GLN A 273 10.24 17.46 15.82
CA GLN A 273 10.03 17.59 14.39
C GLN A 273 8.55 17.80 14.07
N LEU A 274 8.27 18.72 13.15
CA LEU A 274 6.91 19.03 12.71
C LEU A 274 6.45 18.08 11.59
N LEU A 275 5.24 17.53 11.74
CA LEU A 275 4.62 16.66 10.73
C LEU A 275 3.91 17.50 9.66
N ASN A 276 4.39 17.40 8.43
CA ASN A 276 3.83 18.06 7.26
C ASN A 276 2.61 17.27 6.75
N SER A 277 1.50 17.96 6.53
CA SER A 277 0.24 17.37 6.06
C SER A 277 0.37 16.58 4.73
N ARG A 278 1.35 16.90 3.88
CA ARG A 278 1.58 16.20 2.59
C ARG A 278 2.43 14.94 2.72
N CYS A 279 3.22 14.82 3.78
CA CYS A 279 4.08 13.67 4.03
C CYS A 279 3.30 12.55 4.72
N SER A 280 3.87 11.35 4.80
CA SER A 280 3.35 10.21 5.56
C SER A 280 4.24 9.91 6.76
N PHE A 281 3.81 9.07 7.71
CA PHE A 281 4.70 8.62 8.79
C PHE A 281 5.93 7.87 8.26
N ALA A 282 5.74 7.07 7.20
CA ALA A 282 6.82 6.38 6.51
C ALA A 282 7.88 7.34 5.93
N TYR A 283 7.48 8.53 5.46
CA TYR A 283 8.42 9.57 5.01
C TYR A 283 9.40 10.00 6.11
N TYR A 284 8.93 10.00 7.36
CA TYR A 284 9.73 10.31 8.54
C TYR A 284 10.42 9.07 9.15
N GLY A 285 10.34 7.92 8.50
CA GLY A 285 10.90 6.66 9.02
C GLY A 285 10.10 6.05 10.18
N ILE A 286 8.85 6.47 10.38
CA ILE A 286 8.00 6.01 11.48
C ILE A 286 7.17 4.82 11.02
N PHE A 287 7.48 3.64 11.55
CA PHE A 287 6.81 2.37 11.22
C PHE A 287 6.31 1.59 12.45
N SER A 288 6.47 2.15 13.65
CA SER A 288 6.02 1.58 14.92
C SER A 288 5.12 2.57 15.66
N ASN A 289 4.56 2.13 16.79
CA ASN A 289 3.73 2.98 17.63
C ASN A 289 4.47 4.24 18.06
N ILE A 290 3.78 5.38 18.03
CA ILE A 290 4.40 6.69 18.28
C ILE A 290 3.48 7.61 19.07
N HIS A 291 4.09 8.44 19.91
CA HIS A 291 3.45 9.56 20.58
C HIS A 291 3.71 10.85 19.79
N ILE A 292 2.64 11.56 19.44
CA ILE A 292 2.69 12.84 18.76
C ILE A 292 1.97 13.90 19.58
N HIS A 293 2.50 15.12 19.57
CA HIS A 293 1.89 16.24 20.27
C HIS A 293 1.06 17.08 19.31
N LEU A 294 -0.16 17.38 19.71
CA LEU A 294 -1.03 18.35 19.06
C LEU A 294 -0.80 19.74 19.68
N MET A 295 -0.41 20.68 18.84
CA MET A 295 -0.23 22.09 19.20
C MET A 295 -1.26 22.92 18.45
N GLU A 296 -2.23 23.47 19.16
CA GLU A 296 -3.19 24.42 18.60
C GLU A 296 -2.49 25.74 18.30
N THR A 297 -2.55 26.19 17.06
CA THR A 297 -2.23 27.60 16.76
C THR A 297 -3.49 28.40 17.06
N ILE A 298 -3.42 29.23 18.10
CA ILE A 298 -4.38 30.31 18.34
C ILE A 298 -4.50 31.07 17.02
N SER A 299 -5.64 30.94 16.34
CA SER A 299 -5.89 31.75 15.16
C SER A 299 -6.04 33.19 15.66
N PRO A 300 -5.28 34.17 15.13
CA PRO A 300 -5.37 35.53 15.63
C PRO A 300 -6.81 36.01 15.40
N GLU A 301 -7.49 36.35 16.50
CA GLU A 301 -8.79 37.00 16.43
C GLU A 301 -8.65 38.26 15.58
N ILE A 302 -9.59 38.46 14.65
CA ILE A 302 -9.62 39.68 13.84
C ILE A 302 -10.56 40.69 14.48
N GLN A 303 -10.18 41.95 14.39
CA GLN A 303 -11.04 43.07 14.71
C GLN A 303 -11.77 43.51 13.45
N VAL A 304 -13.10 43.54 13.50
CA VAL A 304 -13.95 44.07 12.42
C VAL A 304 -14.73 45.28 12.94
N PHE A 305 -14.89 46.28 12.09
CA PHE A 305 -15.65 47.49 12.41
C PHE A 305 -17.04 47.37 11.82
N VAL A 306 -18.08 47.55 12.62
CA VAL A 306 -19.46 47.58 12.13
C VAL A 306 -19.93 49.02 12.14
N ARG A 307 -20.17 49.58 10.95
CA ARG A 307 -20.61 50.96 10.74
C ARG A 307 -22.11 51.03 10.50
N HIS A 308 -22.77 51.91 11.22
CA HIS A 308 -24.19 52.22 11.07
C HIS A 308 -24.42 53.29 9.99
N SER A 309 -25.61 53.30 9.40
CA SER A 309 -26.03 54.33 8.44
C SER A 309 -26.10 55.75 9.01
N ASN A 310 -26.09 55.92 10.34
CA ASN A 310 -26.02 57.21 11.02
C ASN A 310 -24.58 57.68 11.32
N GLY A 311 -23.55 56.96 10.84
CA GLY A 311 -22.15 57.36 10.93
C GLY A 311 -21.35 56.77 12.10
N GLY A 312 -22.00 56.12 13.08
CA GLY A 312 -21.30 55.48 14.21
C GLY A 312 -20.63 54.15 13.81
N SER A 313 -19.44 53.85 14.36
CA SER A 313 -18.74 52.58 14.16
C SER A 313 -18.40 51.92 15.50
N HIS A 314 -18.59 50.60 15.59
CA HIS A 314 -18.27 49.78 16.76
C HIS A 314 -17.32 48.63 16.38
N THR A 315 -16.39 48.30 17.27
CA THR A 315 -15.40 47.23 17.03
C THR A 315 -15.84 45.91 17.66
N TYR A 316 -15.65 44.83 16.91
CA TYR A 316 -15.96 43.46 17.30
C TYR A 316 -14.75 42.57 17.06
N THR A 317 -14.45 41.72 18.03
CA THR A 317 -13.36 40.75 17.95
C THR A 317 -13.95 39.37 17.65
N THR A 318 -13.50 38.73 16.59
CA THR A 318 -14.07 37.47 16.09
C THR A 318 -13.02 36.63 15.38
N ASP A 319 -13.20 35.30 15.39
CA ASP A 319 -12.43 34.39 14.54
C ASP A 319 -12.85 34.59 13.07
N PRO A 320 -11.91 34.77 12.11
CA PRO A 320 -12.21 34.80 10.67
C PRO A 320 -13.06 33.63 10.17
N LYS A 321 -12.99 32.46 10.82
CA LYS A 321 -13.76 31.28 10.44
C LYS A 321 -15.14 31.21 11.09
N SER A 322 -15.45 32.11 12.02
CA SER A 322 -16.78 32.20 12.63
C SER A 322 -17.84 32.57 11.59
N PHE A 323 -19.05 32.04 11.78
CA PHE A 323 -20.22 32.37 10.97
C PHE A 323 -20.69 33.81 11.22
N ILE A 324 -21.29 34.41 10.20
CA ILE A 324 -21.90 35.75 10.28
C ILE A 324 -22.96 35.81 11.38
N LEU A 325 -23.67 34.71 11.65
CA LEU A 325 -24.62 34.64 12.76
C LEU A 325 -23.98 34.94 14.12
N GLY A 326 -22.73 34.51 14.34
CA GLY A 326 -21.99 34.77 15.58
C GLY A 326 -21.70 36.25 15.76
N LEU A 327 -21.29 36.94 14.68
CA LEU A 327 -21.08 38.39 14.71
C LEU A 327 -22.40 39.15 14.97
N LYS A 328 -23.51 38.70 14.36
CA LYS A 328 -24.84 39.27 14.62
C LYS A 328 -25.29 39.09 16.08
N GLN A 329 -24.95 37.96 16.70
CA GLN A 329 -25.20 37.77 18.13
C GLN A 329 -24.43 38.80 18.96
N GLN A 330 -23.14 39.02 18.68
CA GLN A 330 -22.37 40.02 19.40
C GLN A 330 -22.94 41.44 19.25
N ILE A 331 -23.46 41.77 18.06
CA ILE A 331 -24.15 43.05 17.81
C ILE A 331 -25.45 43.13 18.62
N GLU A 332 -26.23 42.05 18.70
CA GLU A 332 -27.43 41.98 19.54
C GLU A 332 -27.09 42.17 21.02
N ASP A 333 -26.05 41.50 21.50
CA ASP A 333 -25.63 41.56 22.90
C ASP A 333 -25.09 42.95 23.29
N LYS A 334 -24.32 43.61 22.40
CA LYS A 334 -23.74 44.92 22.68
C LYS A 334 -24.70 46.09 22.42
N GLN A 335 -25.58 45.96 21.43
CA GLN A 335 -26.39 47.09 20.93
C GLN A 335 -27.90 46.88 21.08
N GLY A 336 -28.34 45.70 21.52
CA GLY A 336 -29.76 45.37 21.71
C GLY A 336 -30.58 45.26 20.41
N LEU A 337 -29.94 45.29 19.23
CA LEU A 337 -30.63 45.16 17.94
C LEU A 337 -30.88 43.68 17.63
N PRO A 338 -32.14 43.22 17.50
CA PRO A 338 -32.39 41.79 17.34
C PRO A 338 -31.77 41.21 16.07
N ARG A 339 -31.13 40.03 16.15
CA ARG A 339 -30.42 39.40 15.00
C ARG A 339 -31.24 39.37 13.71
N LYS A 340 -32.54 39.07 13.82
CA LYS A 340 -33.48 39.00 12.68
C LYS A 340 -33.67 40.34 11.97
N GLN A 341 -33.43 41.45 12.66
CA GLN A 341 -33.54 42.81 12.13
C GLN A 341 -32.21 43.33 11.57
N GLN A 342 -31.10 42.62 11.77
CA GLN A 342 -29.77 43.01 11.31
C GLN A 342 -29.51 42.55 9.87
N LEU A 343 -29.07 43.49 9.04
CA LEU A 343 -28.54 43.25 7.70
C LEU A 343 -27.09 43.73 7.67
N LEU A 344 -26.16 42.81 7.52
CA LEU A 344 -24.73 43.09 7.37
C LEU A 344 -24.36 43.03 5.90
N GLU A 345 -23.57 44.00 5.44
CA GLU A 345 -23.09 44.11 4.07
C GLU A 345 -21.58 44.38 4.03
N PHE A 346 -20.89 43.74 3.08
CA PHE A 346 -19.48 43.97 2.79
C PHE A 346 -19.27 44.00 1.29
N GLN A 347 -18.56 45.02 0.79
CA GLN A 347 -18.26 45.20 -0.64
C GLN A 347 -19.50 45.10 -1.56
N GLY A 348 -20.67 45.60 -1.12
CA GLY A 348 -21.91 45.54 -1.90
C GLY A 348 -22.68 44.22 -1.78
N GLN A 349 -22.18 43.25 -1.00
CA GLN A 349 -22.82 41.94 -0.81
C GLN A 349 -23.43 41.79 0.59
N VAL A 350 -24.70 41.39 0.63
CA VAL A 350 -25.40 41.04 1.88
C VAL A 350 -24.88 39.70 2.41
N LEU A 351 -24.43 39.73 3.66
CA LEU A 351 -23.83 38.58 4.35
C LEU A 351 -24.90 37.60 4.85
N GLN A 352 -24.71 36.32 4.56
CA GLN A 352 -25.59 35.21 4.93
C GLN A 352 -25.15 34.58 6.25
N ASP A 353 -26.12 34.24 7.10
CA ASP A 353 -25.90 33.82 8.49
C ASP A 353 -25.03 32.56 8.62
N TRP A 354 -25.14 31.62 7.68
CA TRP A 354 -24.43 30.32 7.68
C TRP A 354 -23.08 30.35 6.96
N LEU A 355 -22.67 31.48 6.38
CA LEU A 355 -21.36 31.65 5.76
C LEU A 355 -20.38 32.28 6.75
N SER A 356 -19.08 32.03 6.56
CA SER A 356 -18.01 32.52 7.45
C SER A 356 -17.48 33.89 7.01
N LEU A 357 -16.88 34.65 7.92
CA LEU A 357 -16.22 35.93 7.57
C LEU A 357 -15.13 35.72 6.48
N TRP A 358 -14.36 34.63 6.59
CA TRP A 358 -13.33 34.24 5.62
C TRP A 358 -13.90 33.96 4.23
N SER A 359 -15.10 33.35 4.13
CA SER A 359 -15.72 33.09 2.82
C SER A 359 -16.09 34.37 2.05
N TYR A 360 -16.24 35.49 2.75
CA TYR A 360 -16.43 36.82 2.16
C TYR A 360 -15.12 37.59 1.99
N GLY A 361 -13.97 37.00 2.31
CA GLY A 361 -12.66 37.65 2.24
C GLY A 361 -12.45 38.74 3.28
N ILE A 362 -13.24 38.76 4.36
CA ILE A 362 -13.15 39.77 5.44
C ILE A 362 -11.88 39.53 6.25
N ARG A 363 -11.09 40.58 6.45
CA ARG A 363 -9.78 40.59 7.12
C ARG A 363 -9.80 41.48 8.36
N ASN A 364 -8.70 41.41 9.13
CA ASN A 364 -8.48 42.29 10.26
C ASN A 364 -8.51 43.76 9.83
N GLY A 365 -9.32 44.56 10.52
CA GLY A 365 -9.50 45.99 10.28
C GLY A 365 -10.58 46.33 9.24
N ASP A 366 -11.26 45.34 8.65
CA ASP A 366 -12.30 45.61 7.66
C ASP A 366 -13.58 46.18 8.28
N THR A 367 -14.30 46.97 7.47
CA THR A 367 -15.55 47.62 7.88
C THR A 367 -16.77 46.99 7.20
N LEU A 368 -17.74 46.55 7.99
CA LEU A 368 -19.03 46.02 7.57
C LEU A 368 -20.11 47.08 7.79
N LEU A 369 -21.07 47.17 6.88
CA LEU A 369 -22.21 48.09 7.00
C LEU A 369 -23.38 47.37 7.67
N LEU A 370 -23.95 47.97 8.72
CA LEU A 370 -25.13 47.47 9.42
C LEU A 370 -26.34 48.34 9.11
N SER A 371 -27.38 47.72 8.57
CA SER A 371 -28.69 48.35 8.34
C SER A 371 -29.81 47.55 9.01
N LYS A 372 -30.93 48.24 9.29
CA LYS A 372 -32.09 47.66 9.96
C LYS A 372 -33.17 47.29 8.95
N LYS A 373 -33.62 46.03 8.96
CA LYS A 373 -34.80 45.60 8.19
C LYS A 373 -36.05 46.29 8.78
N ARG A 374 -36.86 46.97 7.95
CA ARG A 374 -38.17 47.49 8.38
C ARG A 374 -39.11 46.31 8.59
N ALA A 375 -39.72 46.22 9.77
CA ALA A 375 -40.77 45.23 10.03
C ALA A 375 -41.98 45.56 9.13
N GLY A 376 -42.40 44.61 8.29
CA GLY A 376 -43.71 44.69 7.64
C GLY A 376 -44.79 44.73 8.71
N LYS A 377 -45.67 45.74 8.64
CA LYS A 377 -46.92 45.78 9.42
C LYS A 377 -47.78 44.59 9.02
N PHE A 378 -48.05 43.67 9.93
CA PHE A 378 -49.23 42.81 9.84
C PHE A 378 -50.39 43.51 10.55
N PRO A 379 -51.51 43.82 9.88
CA PRO A 379 -52.72 44.25 10.56
C PRO A 379 -53.38 43.00 11.18
N PHE A 380 -53.49 42.97 12.50
CA PHE A 380 -54.43 42.07 13.18
C PHE A 380 -55.85 42.66 13.08
N PRO A 381 -56.91 41.89 12.81
CA PRO A 381 -58.27 42.31 13.13
C PRO A 381 -58.56 42.01 14.62
N PRO A 382 -59.46 42.78 15.27
CA PRO A 382 -59.72 42.63 16.69
C PRO A 382 -60.73 41.52 16.99
N SER A 383 -60.42 40.79 18.08
CA SER A 383 -61.23 39.92 18.95
C SER A 383 -62.16 38.89 18.33
#